data_AF-A0A2V9IUI4-F1
#
_entry.id   AF-A0A2V9IUI4-F1
#
_cell.length_a   1.000
_cell.length_b   1.000
_cell.length_c   1.000
_cell.angle_alpha   90.00
_cell.angle_beta   90.00
_cell.angle_gamma   90.00
#
_symmetry.space_group_name_H-M   'P 1'
#
loop_
_entity.id
_entity.type
_entity.pdbx_description
1 polymer ?
#
loop_
_entity_poly.entity_id
_entity_poly.type
_entity_poly.pdbx_seq_one_letter_code
_entity_poly.pdbx_strand_id
1 'polypeptide(L)' 'GLESQAIFGMLTDADLERKCLTPAGTPITTWKWLRAMVEHEAHHRGQIYLMLGLLNVPTPPLYGMTSEEVQARSA' A
#
# COMPACT_ATOMS: atom_id res chain seq x y z
N GLY A 1 10.92 -1.85 0.39
CA GLY A 1 12.35 -1.49 0.43
C GLY A 1 13.03 -1.93 -0.86
N LEU A 2 14.36 -1.74 -0.99
CA LEU A 2 15.11 -2.13 -2.20
C LEU A 2 14.97 -3.63 -2.52
N GLU A 3 15.01 -4.48 -1.50
CA GLU A 3 14.77 -5.92 -1.64
C GLU A 3 13.39 -6.23 -2.22
N SER A 4 12.32 -5.62 -1.66
CA SER A 4 10.96 -5.82 -2.16
C SER A 4 10.83 -5.38 -3.62
N GLN A 5 11.45 -4.25 -3.99
CA GLN A 5 11.46 -3.76 -5.37
C GLN A 5 12.18 -4.73 -6.30
N ALA A 6 13.31 -5.30 -5.89
CA ALA A 6 14.02 -6.31 -6.67
C ALA A 6 13.17 -7.56 -6.89
N ILE A 7 12.48 -8.06 -5.85
CA ILE A 7 11.58 -9.23 -5.96
C ILE A 7 10.42 -8.94 -6.91
N PHE A 8 9.72 -7.81 -6.74
CA PHE A 8 8.59 -7.46 -7.59
C PHE A 8 9.02 -7.17 -9.04
N GLY A 9 10.20 -6.59 -9.23
CA GLY A 9 10.79 -6.31 -10.54
C GLY A 9 11.15 -7.55 -11.35
N MET A 10 11.18 -8.73 -10.72
CA MET A 10 11.39 -10.01 -11.41
C MET A 10 10.09 -10.69 -11.87
N LEU A 11 8.92 -10.19 -11.47
CA LEU A 11 7.64 -10.78 -11.87
C LEU A 11 7.35 -10.50 -13.35
N THR A 12 7.09 -11.57 -14.10
CA THR A 12 6.57 -11.50 -15.47
C THR A 12 5.04 -11.51 -15.49
N ASP A 13 4.42 -11.18 -16.63
CA ASP A 13 2.96 -11.32 -16.79
C ASP A 13 2.48 -12.77 -16.55
N ALA A 14 3.28 -13.76 -16.97
CA ALA A 14 2.99 -15.16 -16.69
C ALA A 14 3.05 -15.49 -15.19
N ASP A 15 3.95 -14.84 -14.44
CA ASP A 15 4.02 -14.97 -12.99
C ASP A 15 2.79 -14.38 -12.30
N LEU A 16 2.15 -13.36 -12.87
CA LEU A 16 0.96 -12.75 -12.29
C LEU A 16 -0.26 -13.68 -12.38
N GLU A 17 -0.34 -14.51 -13.42
CA GLU A 17 -1.47 -15.42 -13.66
C GLU A 17 -1.35 -16.79 -12.95
N ARG A 18 -0.13 -17.20 -12.57
CA ARG A 18 0.07 -18.48 -11.85
C ARG A 18 -0.45 -18.42 -10.41
N LYS A 19 -0.50 -19.58 -9.77
CA LYS A 19 -0.79 -19.71 -8.33
C LYS A 19 0.49 -19.59 -7.51
N CYS A 20 0.39 -18.88 -6.39
CA CYS A 20 1.32 -18.98 -5.27
C CYS A 20 0.57 -19.46 -4.01
N LEU A 21 1.32 -19.84 -2.98
CA LEU A 21 0.75 -20.19 -1.68
C LEU A 21 0.75 -18.98 -0.76
N THR A 22 -0.36 -18.76 -0.05
CA THR A 22 -0.39 -17.86 1.10
C THR A 22 0.42 -18.45 2.26
N PRO A 23 0.74 -17.67 3.30
CA PRO A 23 1.36 -18.20 4.52
C PRO A 23 0.57 -19.33 5.19
N ALA A 24 -0.75 -19.37 4.99
CA ALA A 24 -1.63 -20.45 5.47
C ALA A 24 -1.68 -21.67 4.53
N GLY A 25 -0.87 -21.70 3.46
CA GLY A 25 -0.82 -22.80 2.49
C GLY A 25 -1.97 -22.79 1.47
N THR A 26 -2.81 -21.76 1.43
CA THR A 26 -3.91 -21.68 0.47
C THR A 26 -3.41 -21.17 -0.89
N PRO A 27 -3.78 -21.82 -2.01
CA PRO A 27 -3.41 -21.34 -3.33
C PRO A 27 -4.21 -20.07 -3.72
N ILE A 28 -3.52 -19.04 -4.20
CA ILE A 28 -4.11 -17.79 -4.71
C ILE A 28 -3.40 -17.37 -6.00
N THR A 29 -4.11 -16.72 -6.93
CA THR A 29 -3.45 -16.14 -8.12
C THR A 29 -2.50 -15.03 -7.69
N THR A 30 -1.27 -15.04 -8.18
CA THR A 30 -0.19 -14.19 -7.69
C THR A 30 -0.53 -12.69 -7.78
N TRP A 31 -1.18 -12.22 -8.85
CA TRP A 31 -1.61 -10.81 -8.91
C TRP A 31 -2.58 -10.41 -7.80
N LYS A 32 -3.47 -11.33 -7.37
CA LYS A 32 -4.41 -11.06 -6.27
C LYS A 32 -3.67 -10.90 -4.95
N TRP A 33 -2.60 -11.67 -4.77
CA TRP A 33 -1.75 -11.56 -3.59
C TRP A 33 -0.93 -10.26 -3.60
N LEU A 34 -0.33 -9.91 -4.74
CA LEU A 34 0.39 -8.64 -4.89
C LEU A 34 -0.52 -7.45 -4.61
N ARG A 35 -1.75 -7.46 -5.15
CA ARG A 35 -2.77 -6.44 -4.86
C ARG A 35 -3.08 -6.37 -3.36
N ALA A 36 -3.30 -7.51 -2.70
CA ALA A 36 -3.59 -7.56 -1.27
C ALA A 36 -2.44 -6.96 -0.43
N MET A 37 -1.18 -7.18 -0.82
CA MET A 37 -0.02 -6.57 -0.15
C MET A 37 -0.02 -5.03 -0.26
N VAL A 38 -0.38 -4.49 -1.43
CA VAL A 38 -0.49 -3.03 -1.62
C VAL A 38 -1.64 -2.43 -0.80
N GLU A 39 -2.80 -3.11 -0.76
CA GLU A 39 -3.94 -2.69 0.07
C GLU A 39 -3.57 -2.71 1.57
N HIS A 40 -2.84 -3.74 2.00
CA HIS A 40 -2.36 -3.88 3.37
C HIS A 40 -1.36 -2.79 3.76
N GLU A 41 -0.44 -2.43 2.85
CA GLU A 41 0.48 -1.31 3.06
C GLU A 41 -0.28 0.01 3.22
N ALA A 42 -1.27 0.29 2.35
CA ALA A 42 -2.07 1.50 2.44
C ALA A 42 -2.88 1.57 3.74
N HIS A 43 -3.44 0.44 4.19
CA HIS A 43 -4.14 0.32 5.46
C HIS A 43 -3.26 0.71 6.65
N HIS A 44 -2.07 0.11 6.76
CA HIS A 44 -1.14 0.41 7.85
C HIS A 44 -0.52 1.80 7.72
N ARG A 45 -0.30 2.30 6.51
CA ARG A 45 0.10 3.69 6.28
C ARG A 45 -0.93 4.65 6.87
N GLY A 46 -2.23 4.40 6.69
CA GLY A 46 -3.28 5.20 7.34
C GLY A 46 -3.18 5.23 8.88
N GLN A 47 -2.86 4.09 9.50
CA GLN A 47 -2.64 4.01 10.95
C GLN A 47 -1.39 4.82 11.39
N ILE A 48 -0.30 4.74 10.63
CA ILE A 48 0.91 5.53 10.89
C ILE A 48 0.61 7.03 10.77
N TYR A 49 -0.15 7.45 9.76
CA TYR A 49 -0.56 8.83 9.59
C TYR A 49 -1.39 9.34 10.77
N LEU A 50 -2.32 8.51 11.28
CA LEU A 50 -3.07 8.85 12.49
C LEU A 50 -2.12 9.06 13.68
N MET A 51 -1.17 8.16 13.90
CA MET A 51 -0.19 8.28 14.99
C MET A 51 0.69 9.53 14.85
N LEU A 52 1.17 9.83 13.64
CA LEU A 52 1.95 11.04 13.35
C LEU A 52 1.12 12.31 13.59
N GLY A 53 -0.16 12.30 13.21
CA GLY A 53 -1.10 13.37 13.51
C GLY A 53 -1.28 13.61 15.01
N LEU A 54 -1.44 12.54 15.81
CA LEU A 54 -1.51 12.64 17.28
C LEU A 54 -0.23 13.22 17.91
N LEU A 55 0.93 12.98 17.27
CA LEU A 55 2.23 13.51 17.68
C LEU A 55 2.53 14.90 17.10
N ASN A 56 1.61 15.50 16.33
CA ASN A 56 1.81 16.75 15.59
C ASN A 56 3.02 16.70 14.64
N VAL A 57 3.34 15.52 14.09
CA VAL A 57 4.38 15.35 13.07
C VAL A 57 3.75 15.50 11.69
N PRO A 58 4.23 16.45 10.85
CA PRO A 58 3.68 16.64 9.51
C PRO A 58 3.94 15.41 8.63
N THR A 59 2.98 15.10 7.77
CA THR A 59 3.06 13.99 6.81
C THR A 59 2.81 14.48 5.39
N PRO A 60 3.43 13.84 4.37
CA PRO A 60 3.10 14.11 2.98
C PRO A 60 1.61 13.86 2.69
N PRO A 61 0.93 14.63 1.84
CA PRO A 61 -0.48 14.36 1.52
C PRO A 61 -0.68 13.00 0.83
N LEU A 62 -1.60 12.17 1.33
CA LEU A 62 -1.93 10.86 0.74
C LEU A 62 -2.65 10.97 -0.61
N TYR A 63 -3.46 12.03 -0.80
CA TYR A 63 -4.27 12.25 -2.00
C TYR A 63 -4.01 13.61 -2.65
N GLY A 64 -2.79 14.14 -2.47
CA GLY A 64 -2.35 15.40 -3.07
C GLY A 64 -2.74 16.68 -2.30
N MET A 65 -3.74 16.63 -1.42
CA MET A 65 -4.14 17.76 -0.57
C MET A 65 -4.25 17.37 0.91
N THR A 66 -3.97 18.29 1.83
CA THR A 66 -4.31 18.17 3.25
C THR A 66 -5.79 18.46 3.50
N SER A 67 -6.31 18.07 4.68
CA SER A 67 -7.70 18.37 5.07
C SER A 67 -7.99 19.88 5.07
N GLU A 68 -7.02 20.68 5.52
CA GLU A 68 -7.10 22.14 5.57
C GLU A 68 -7.14 22.72 4.14
N GLU A 69 -6.33 22.19 3.23
CA GLU A 69 -6.34 22.61 1.82
C GLU A 69 -7.67 22.24 1.14
N VAL A 70 -8.23 21.07 1.45
CA VAL A 70 -9.56 20.66 0.95
C VAL A 70 -10.64 21.59 1.48
N GLN A 71 -10.61 21.91 2.77
CA GLN A 71 -11.55 22.85 3.39
C GLN A 71 -11.47 24.23 2.74
N ALA A 72 -10.26 24.77 2.55
CA ALA A 72 -10.05 26.08 1.95
C ALA A 72 -10.53 26.17 0.49
N ARG A 73 -10.49 25.06 -0.26
CA ARG A 73 -10.98 25.00 -1.66
C ARG A 73 -12.47 24.69 -1.79
N SER A 74 -13.13 24.24 -0.72
CA SER A 74 -14.54 23.83 -0.73
C SER A 74 -15.48 24.91 -0.20
N ALA A 75 -14.93 26.08 0.18
CA ALA A 75 -15.65 27.29 0.57
C ALA A 75 -15.77 28.26 -0.60
#